data_AF-A0A3R7GHR1-F1
#
_entry.id   AF-A0A3R7GHR1-F1
#
_cell.length_a   1.000
_cell.length_b   1.000
_cell.length_c   1.000
_cell.angle_alpha   90.00
_cell.angle_beta   90.00
_cell.angle_gamma   90.00
#
_symmetry.space_group_name_H-M   'P 1'
#
loop_
_entity.id
_entity.type
_entity.pdbx_description
1 polymer ?
#
loop_
_entity_poly.entity_id
_entity_poly.type
_entity_poly.pdbx_seq_one_letter_code
_entity_poly.pdbx_strand_id
1 'polypeptide(L)'
;MEECEALCSRVGIMVGGRLRCYGSVQHLKSRFGDGLMLDVKLDMPDTDELEYLVQHIFGDGNEFVTPASLEEKCLAFGNADLAGRITASHPTGYSLASAIERDGFVRAEAFCSWCVEETRFDTLNEYLQGSFGAEQVLVMERQNDFCRFKVRSSTEEVKLSKMFALIEDVKTKIHIREYSVSQTTLEQIFNSFASQQEEEQGIARGVYQGN
;
A
#
# COMPACT_ATOMS: atom_id res chain seq x y z
N MET A 1 -7.35 -22.88 0.86
CA MET A 1 -8.80 -22.57 0.78
C MET A 1 -9.32 -22.43 -0.66
N GLU A 2 -8.40 -22.33 -1.62
CA GLU A 2 -8.64 -22.08 -3.05
C GLU A 2 -9.51 -23.15 -3.76
N GLU A 3 -9.29 -24.44 -3.49
CA GLU A 3 -10.12 -25.53 -4.05
C GLU A 3 -11.58 -25.44 -3.63
N CYS A 4 -11.86 -25.11 -2.37
CA CYS A 4 -13.23 -24.91 -1.87
C CYS A 4 -13.90 -23.72 -2.56
N GLU A 5 -13.14 -22.67 -2.87
CA GLU A 5 -13.66 -21.49 -3.57
C GLU A 5 -14.02 -21.81 -5.03
N ALA A 6 -13.20 -22.65 -5.68
CA ALA A 6 -13.43 -23.08 -7.07
C ALA A 6 -14.56 -24.11 -7.22
N LEU A 7 -14.75 -24.99 -6.23
CA LEU A 7 -15.63 -26.15 -6.37
C LEU A 7 -16.97 -26.02 -5.62
N CYS A 8 -17.05 -25.21 -4.57
CA CYS A 8 -18.24 -25.16 -3.71
C CYS A 8 -19.18 -24.01 -4.08
N SER A 9 -20.46 -24.31 -4.29
CA SER A 9 -21.50 -23.28 -4.50
C SER A 9 -21.80 -22.46 -3.23
N ARG A 10 -21.53 -23.04 -2.07
CA ARG A 10 -21.72 -22.44 -0.74
C ARG A 10 -20.63 -22.93 0.20
N VAL A 11 -20.17 -22.05 1.08
CA VAL A 11 -19.14 -22.32 2.07
C VAL A 11 -19.69 -21.95 3.45
N GLY A 12 -19.37 -22.79 4.45
CA GLY A 12 -19.55 -22.47 5.86
C GLY A 12 -18.18 -22.33 6.52
N ILE A 13 -17.98 -21.28 7.32
CA ILE A 13 -16.76 -21.10 8.12
C ILE A 13 -17.06 -21.47 9.57
N MET A 14 -16.32 -22.44 10.09
CA MET A 14 -16.38 -22.86 11.48
C MET A 14 -15.11 -22.45 12.21
N VAL A 15 -15.26 -21.91 13.41
CA VAL A 15 -14.15 -21.49 14.28
C VAL A 15 -14.52 -21.85 15.72
N GLY A 16 -13.63 -22.54 16.43
CA GLY A 16 -13.88 -23.01 17.81
C GLY A 16 -15.08 -23.94 17.93
N GLY A 17 -15.24 -24.87 16.97
CA GLY A 17 -16.38 -25.80 16.95
C GLY A 17 -17.75 -25.14 16.69
N ARG A 18 -17.81 -23.82 16.45
CA ARG A 18 -19.05 -23.08 16.19
C ARG A 18 -19.08 -22.55 14.76
N LEU A 19 -20.21 -22.75 14.08
CA LEU A 19 -20.44 -22.17 12.75
C LEU A 19 -20.56 -20.65 12.87
N ARG A 20 -19.63 -19.92 12.25
CA ARG A 20 -19.58 -18.45 12.29
C ARG A 20 -20.38 -17.82 11.17
N CYS A 21 -20.27 -18.37 9.96
CA CYS A 21 -21.04 -17.89 8.81
C CYS A 21 -21.24 -19.00 7.77
N TYR A 22 -22.23 -18.79 6.89
CA TYR A 22 -22.58 -19.68 5.78
C TYR A 22 -23.17 -18.87 4.63
N GLY A 23 -22.76 -19.15 3.40
CA GLY A 23 -23.27 -18.45 2.21
C GLY A 23 -22.48 -18.80 0.95
N SER A 24 -22.78 -18.13 -0.17
CA SER A 24 -21.90 -18.17 -1.33
C SER A 24 -20.59 -17.45 -1.03
N VAL A 25 -19.52 -17.76 -1.77
CA VAL A 25 -18.22 -17.07 -1.64
C VAL A 25 -18.40 -15.55 -1.77
N GLN A 26 -19.16 -15.10 -2.77
CA GLN A 26 -19.41 -13.66 -2.96
C GLN A 26 -20.18 -13.03 -1.80
N HIS A 27 -21.16 -13.75 -1.21
CA HIS A 27 -21.86 -13.25 -0.04
C HIS A 27 -20.92 -13.11 1.17
N LEU A 28 -20.03 -14.09 1.37
CA LEU A 28 -19.06 -14.04 2.46
C LEU A 28 -18.05 -12.90 2.26
N LYS A 29 -17.54 -12.70 1.04
CA LYS A 29 -16.65 -11.59 0.71
C LYS A 29 -17.30 -10.22 0.86
N SER A 30 -18.55 -10.08 0.41
CA SER A 30 -19.31 -8.83 0.57
C SER A 30 -19.61 -8.53 2.05
N ARG A 31 -19.98 -9.55 2.85
CA ARG A 31 -20.41 -9.38 4.23
C ARG A 31 -19.27 -9.29 5.26
N PHE A 32 -18.19 -10.04 5.03
CA PHE A 32 -17.10 -10.21 5.97
C PHE A 32 -15.73 -9.82 5.40
N GLY A 33 -15.68 -9.47 4.10
CA GLY A 33 -14.48 -8.89 3.52
C GLY A 33 -14.20 -7.51 4.08
N ASP A 34 -12.93 -7.14 4.09
CA ASP A 34 -12.44 -5.91 4.71
C ASP A 34 -11.94 -4.94 3.62
N GLY A 35 -12.82 -4.67 2.66
CA GLY A 35 -12.53 -3.80 1.52
C GLY A 35 -11.81 -4.48 0.34
N LEU A 36 -11.34 -3.63 -0.56
CA LEU A 36 -10.54 -3.98 -1.73
C LEU A 36 -9.06 -3.75 -1.46
N MET A 37 -8.22 -4.60 -2.03
CA MET A 37 -6.78 -4.41 -2.10
C MET A 37 -6.45 -3.87 -3.49
N LEU A 38 -5.76 -2.73 -3.54
CA LEU A 38 -5.27 -2.10 -4.74
C LEU A 38 -3.74 -2.13 -4.69
N ASP A 39 -3.14 -2.89 -5.59
CA ASP A 39 -1.70 -2.96 -5.79
C ASP A 39 -1.35 -2.10 -7.00
N VAL A 40 -0.40 -1.18 -6.86
CA VAL A 40 -0.01 -0.25 -7.92
C VAL A 40 1.51 -0.22 -8.04
N LYS A 41 1.99 -0.27 -9.28
CA LYS A 41 3.36 0.13 -9.62
C LYS A 41 3.34 1.41 -10.42
N LEU A 42 4.05 2.41 -9.91
CA LEU A 42 4.24 3.68 -10.58
C LEU A 42 5.41 3.56 -11.57
N ASP A 43 5.39 4.35 -12.63
CA ASP A 43 6.57 4.50 -13.47
C ASP A 43 7.67 5.21 -12.68
N MET A 44 8.91 4.80 -12.95
CA MET A 44 10.09 5.57 -12.56
C MET A 44 10.22 6.77 -13.50
N PRO A 45 10.89 7.86 -13.09
CA PRO A 45 11.24 8.89 -14.05
C PRO A 45 12.10 8.31 -15.16
N ASP A 46 11.82 8.70 -16.40
CA ASP A 46 12.67 8.34 -17.52
C ASP A 46 13.97 9.17 -17.53
N THR A 47 14.91 8.81 -18.41
CA THR A 47 16.21 9.47 -18.49
C THR A 47 16.07 10.96 -18.82
N ASP A 48 15.15 11.33 -19.71
CA ASP A 48 14.99 12.71 -20.15
C ASP A 48 14.39 13.59 -19.03
N GLU A 49 13.39 13.08 -18.31
CA GLU A 49 12.81 13.72 -17.12
C GLU A 49 13.86 13.90 -16.03
N LEU A 50 14.68 12.88 -15.78
CA LEU A 50 15.73 12.92 -14.77
C LEU A 50 16.84 13.91 -15.12
N GLU A 51 17.33 13.89 -16.37
CA GLU A 51 18.34 14.84 -16.86
C GLU A 51 17.83 16.27 -16.74
N TYR A 52 16.58 16.53 -17.13
CA TYR A 52 15.94 17.83 -16.97
C TYR A 52 15.91 18.28 -15.50
N LEU A 53 15.49 17.41 -14.58
CA LEU A 53 15.41 17.75 -13.15
C LEU A 53 16.78 18.00 -12.54
N VAL A 54 17.77 17.16 -12.85
CA VAL A 54 19.15 17.34 -12.38
C VAL A 54 19.69 18.69 -12.89
N GLN A 55 19.55 18.98 -14.17
CA GLN A 55 19.99 20.25 -14.74
C GLN A 55 19.24 21.45 -14.12
N HIS A 56 17.94 21.34 -13.91
CA HIS A 56 17.11 22.42 -13.37
C HIS A 56 17.41 22.74 -11.90
N ILE A 57 17.63 21.70 -11.08
CA ILE A 57 17.78 21.84 -9.62
C ILE A 57 19.25 22.05 -9.21
N PHE A 58 20.19 21.49 -9.98
CA PHE A 58 21.61 21.48 -9.63
C PHE A 58 22.50 22.29 -10.58
N GLY A 59 22.03 22.59 -11.79
CA GLY A 59 22.84 23.24 -12.83
C GLY A 59 24.08 22.42 -13.18
N ASP A 60 25.17 23.10 -13.51
CA ASP A 60 26.45 22.47 -13.89
C ASP A 60 27.37 22.15 -12.69
N GLY A 61 26.95 22.47 -11.45
CA GLY A 61 27.87 22.67 -10.33
C GLY A 61 27.81 21.65 -9.19
N ASN A 62 26.72 20.91 -9.01
CA ASN A 62 26.56 20.01 -7.86
C ASN A 62 25.86 18.71 -8.23
N GLU A 63 26.59 17.63 -8.43
CA GLU A 63 25.99 16.30 -8.67
C GLU A 63 25.56 15.60 -7.38
N PHE A 64 25.61 16.29 -6.24
CA PHE A 64 25.36 15.70 -4.93
C PHE A 64 24.51 16.59 -4.02
N VAL A 65 23.73 15.96 -3.16
CA VAL A 65 22.96 16.54 -2.07
C VAL A 65 23.63 16.17 -0.75
N THR A 66 23.98 17.19 0.03
CA THR A 66 24.47 17.04 1.41
C THR A 66 23.36 17.39 2.41
N PRO A 67 23.48 17.02 3.70
CA PRO A 67 22.52 17.44 4.73
C PRO A 67 22.27 18.95 4.76
N ALA A 68 23.31 19.77 4.53
CA ALA A 68 23.22 21.21 4.58
C ALA A 68 22.43 21.81 3.40
N SER A 69 22.48 21.15 2.24
CA SER A 69 21.77 21.59 1.03
C SER A 69 20.40 20.92 0.85
N LEU A 70 20.04 19.94 1.69
CA LEU A 70 18.87 19.09 1.45
C LEU A 70 17.56 19.89 1.38
N GLU A 71 17.33 20.78 2.35
CA GLU A 71 16.12 21.59 2.42
C GLU A 71 15.99 22.53 1.21
N GLU A 72 17.10 23.17 0.82
CA GLU A 72 17.17 24.02 -0.38
C GLU A 72 16.82 23.23 -1.65
N LYS A 73 17.35 22.01 -1.79
CA LYS A 73 17.11 21.17 -2.97
C LYS A 73 15.68 20.61 -3.02
N CYS A 74 15.09 20.27 -1.89
CA CYS A 74 13.67 19.92 -1.79
C CYS A 74 12.77 21.11 -2.16
N LEU A 75 13.12 22.32 -1.70
CA LEU A 75 12.41 23.54 -2.07
C LEU A 75 12.53 23.83 -3.57
N ALA A 76 13.72 23.68 -4.15
CA ALA A 76 13.97 23.86 -5.58
C ALA A 76 13.24 22.82 -6.45
N PHE A 77 13.06 21.60 -5.97
CA PHE A 77 12.19 20.59 -6.59
C PHE A 77 10.70 21.00 -6.56
N GLY A 78 10.31 21.84 -5.59
CA GLY A 78 8.95 22.36 -5.44
C GLY A 78 8.19 21.81 -4.23
N ASN A 79 8.85 21.05 -3.35
CA ASN A 79 8.23 20.50 -2.14
C ASN A 79 9.22 20.42 -0.97
N ALA A 80 9.16 21.41 -0.08
CA ALA A 80 10.04 21.49 1.09
C ALA A 80 9.81 20.35 2.11
N ASP A 81 8.59 19.81 2.19
CA ASP A 81 8.24 18.77 3.16
C ASP A 81 8.97 17.44 2.91
N LEU A 82 9.46 17.23 1.68
CA LEU A 82 10.25 16.06 1.32
C LEU A 82 11.52 15.91 2.16
N ALA A 83 12.14 17.03 2.57
CA ALA A 83 13.34 16.98 3.42
C ALA A 83 13.07 16.24 4.75
N GLY A 84 11.89 16.49 5.35
CA GLY A 84 11.47 15.83 6.59
C GLY A 84 11.17 14.34 6.45
N ARG A 85 11.01 13.84 5.21
CA ARG A 85 10.76 12.42 4.92
C ARG A 85 12.06 11.61 4.72
N ILE A 86 13.22 12.25 4.60
CA ILE A 86 14.50 11.53 4.49
C ILE A 86 14.97 11.14 5.90
N THR A 87 14.42 10.06 6.41
CA THR A 87 14.72 9.52 7.74
C THR A 87 14.81 7.99 7.71
N ALA A 88 15.49 7.40 8.69
CA ALA A 88 15.66 5.95 8.78
C ALA A 88 14.33 5.17 8.95
N SER A 89 13.26 5.83 9.43
CA SER A 89 11.94 5.22 9.60
C SER A 89 11.00 5.44 8.42
N HIS A 90 11.36 6.29 7.44
CA HIS A 90 10.49 6.55 6.29
C HIS A 90 10.55 5.37 5.29
N PRO A 91 9.40 4.88 4.76
CA PRO A 91 9.36 3.65 3.96
C PRO A 91 10.28 3.63 2.73
N THR A 92 10.45 4.78 2.06
CA THR A 92 11.30 4.93 0.86
C THR A 92 12.52 5.82 1.13
N GLY A 93 12.36 6.78 2.06
CA GLY A 93 13.34 7.84 2.36
C GLY A 93 14.53 7.33 3.15
N TYR A 94 14.41 6.16 3.79
CA TYR A 94 15.52 5.51 4.50
C TYR A 94 16.71 5.27 3.58
N SER A 95 16.49 4.98 2.30
CA SER A 95 17.55 4.69 1.32
C SER A 95 18.50 5.89 1.16
N LEU A 96 17.95 7.09 1.01
CA LEU A 96 18.70 8.33 0.96
C LEU A 96 19.29 8.69 2.32
N ALA A 97 18.56 8.48 3.41
CA ALA A 97 19.06 8.75 4.76
C ALA A 97 20.31 7.91 5.09
N SER A 98 20.28 6.61 4.75
CA SER A 98 21.43 5.72 4.94
C SER A 98 22.62 6.09 4.04
N ALA A 99 22.38 6.57 2.82
CA ALA A 99 23.45 7.06 1.94
C ALA A 99 24.10 8.34 2.50
N ILE A 100 23.29 9.28 2.99
CA ILE A 100 23.77 10.50 3.66
C ILE A 100 24.59 10.14 4.91
N GLU A 101 24.12 9.19 5.73
CA GLU A 101 24.83 8.78 6.95
C GLU A 101 26.17 8.11 6.65
N ARG A 102 26.22 7.24 5.63
CA ARG A 102 27.43 6.48 5.27
C ARG A 102 28.45 7.30 4.49
N ASP A 103 27.99 8.03 3.47
CA ASP A 103 28.85 8.65 2.47
C ASP A 103 28.93 10.18 2.65
N GLY A 104 28.06 10.77 3.48
CA GLY A 104 27.95 12.22 3.68
C GLY A 104 27.13 12.95 2.61
N PHE A 105 26.70 12.24 1.57
CA PHE A 105 25.97 12.80 0.44
C PHE A 105 25.09 11.76 -0.28
N VAL A 106 24.20 12.25 -1.14
CA VAL A 106 23.39 11.47 -2.10
C VAL A 106 23.62 12.03 -3.49
N ARG A 107 23.64 11.18 -4.53
CA ARG A 107 23.74 11.65 -5.92
C ARG A 107 22.47 12.37 -6.35
N ALA A 108 22.61 13.42 -7.17
CA ALA A 108 21.50 14.22 -7.69
C ALA A 108 20.45 13.35 -8.40
N GLU A 109 20.88 12.36 -9.19
CA GLU A 109 19.99 11.39 -9.84
C GLU A 109 19.13 10.61 -8.84
N ALA A 110 19.75 10.04 -7.80
CA ALA A 110 19.03 9.27 -6.78
C ALA A 110 18.06 10.15 -5.98
N PHE A 111 18.45 11.39 -5.68
CA PHE A 111 17.58 12.38 -5.05
C PHE A 111 16.39 12.74 -5.93
N CYS A 112 16.62 13.11 -7.19
CA CYS A 112 15.56 13.50 -8.12
C CYS A 112 14.60 12.33 -8.40
N SER A 113 15.11 11.12 -8.58
CA SER A 113 14.28 9.92 -8.75
C SER A 113 13.33 9.74 -7.58
N TRP A 114 13.87 9.78 -6.36
CA TRP A 114 13.07 9.63 -5.14
C TRP A 114 12.03 10.75 -4.97
N CYS A 115 12.39 12.01 -5.28
CA CYS A 115 11.44 13.12 -5.22
C CYS A 115 10.26 12.94 -6.19
N VAL A 116 10.52 12.46 -7.41
CA VAL A 116 9.47 12.15 -8.40
C VAL A 116 8.59 11.01 -7.90
N GLU A 117 9.18 9.93 -7.39
CA GLU A 117 8.45 8.78 -6.84
C GLU A 117 7.54 9.18 -5.68
N GLU A 118 8.02 9.98 -4.73
CA GLU A 118 7.21 10.50 -3.63
C GLU A 118 6.06 11.38 -4.12
N THR A 119 6.31 12.22 -5.12
CA THR A 119 5.29 13.12 -5.68
C THR A 119 4.19 12.33 -6.41
N ARG A 120 4.57 11.31 -7.19
CA ARG A 120 3.61 10.41 -7.87
C ARG A 120 2.79 9.62 -6.85
N PHE A 121 3.43 9.12 -5.79
CA PHE A 121 2.73 8.46 -4.69
C PHE A 121 1.75 9.39 -3.97
N ASP A 122 2.17 10.60 -3.60
CA ASP A 122 1.32 11.58 -2.91
C ASP A 122 0.10 11.92 -3.77
N THR A 123 0.31 12.15 -5.07
CA THR A 123 -0.77 12.41 -6.03
C THR A 123 -1.77 11.25 -6.10
N LEU A 124 -1.30 10.01 -6.15
CA LEU A 124 -2.16 8.83 -6.13
C LEU A 124 -2.93 8.72 -4.81
N ASN A 125 -2.23 8.86 -3.68
CA ASN A 125 -2.81 8.73 -2.36
C ASN A 125 -3.89 9.80 -2.12
N GLU A 126 -3.60 11.07 -2.44
CA GLU A 126 -4.57 12.17 -2.35
C GLU A 126 -5.78 11.93 -3.26
N TYR A 127 -5.57 11.43 -4.48
CA TYR A 127 -6.67 11.12 -5.39
C TYR A 127 -7.59 10.02 -4.84
N LEU A 128 -7.00 8.96 -4.28
CA LEU A 128 -7.75 7.88 -3.63
C LEU A 128 -8.50 8.39 -2.40
N GLN A 129 -7.84 9.17 -1.54
CA GLN A 129 -8.45 9.75 -0.35
C GLN A 129 -9.58 10.72 -0.69
N GLY A 130 -9.44 11.52 -1.75
CA GLY A 130 -10.50 12.40 -2.26
C GLY A 130 -11.69 11.62 -2.83
N SER A 131 -11.46 10.44 -3.39
CA SER A 131 -12.49 9.62 -4.05
C SER A 131 -13.26 8.70 -3.10
N PHE A 132 -12.61 8.18 -2.06
CA PHE A 132 -13.18 7.20 -1.12
C PHE A 132 -13.29 7.72 0.32
N GLY A 133 -12.63 8.84 0.64
CA GLY A 133 -12.51 9.38 1.99
C GLY A 133 -11.20 8.94 2.66
N ALA A 134 -10.55 9.86 3.37
CA ALA A 134 -9.23 9.64 3.97
C ALA A 134 -9.19 8.45 4.95
N GLU A 135 -10.24 8.26 5.75
CA GLU A 135 -10.34 7.15 6.71
C GLU A 135 -10.55 5.78 6.06
N GLN A 136 -10.96 5.77 4.78
CA GLN A 136 -11.26 4.55 4.04
C GLN A 136 -10.08 4.05 3.20
N VAL A 137 -9.03 4.87 3.02
CA VAL A 137 -7.84 4.51 2.25
C VAL A 137 -6.67 4.32 3.20
N LEU A 138 -6.24 3.07 3.34
CA LEU A 138 -5.13 2.69 4.18
C LEU A 138 -3.95 2.26 3.32
N VAL A 139 -2.80 2.89 3.52
CA VAL A 139 -1.55 2.44 2.90
C VAL A 139 -1.05 1.24 3.70
N MET A 140 -0.99 0.08 3.05
CA MET A 140 -0.57 -1.17 3.67
C MET A 140 0.91 -1.46 3.43
N GLU A 141 1.43 -1.04 2.27
CA GLU A 141 2.81 -1.30 1.85
C GLU A 141 3.30 -0.17 0.96
N ARG A 142 4.57 0.24 1.16
CA ARG A 142 5.31 1.14 0.29
C ARG A 142 6.72 0.61 0.14
N GLN A 143 7.15 0.36 -1.09
CA GLN A 143 8.52 -0.05 -1.39
C GLN A 143 8.87 0.36 -2.83
N ASN A 144 9.83 1.26 -2.98
CA ASN A 144 10.24 1.81 -4.28
C ASN A 144 9.03 2.31 -5.09
N ASP A 145 8.85 1.79 -6.30
CA ASP A 145 7.76 2.06 -7.22
C ASP A 145 6.45 1.33 -6.88
N PHE A 146 6.46 0.40 -5.91
CA PHE A 146 5.30 -0.38 -5.51
C PHE A 146 4.61 0.20 -4.28
N CYS A 147 3.28 0.28 -4.35
CA CYS A 147 2.44 0.58 -3.20
C CYS A 147 1.19 -0.28 -3.19
N ARG A 148 0.76 -0.64 -1.98
CA ARG A 148 -0.46 -1.41 -1.73
C ARG A 148 -1.39 -0.62 -0.84
N PHE A 149 -2.61 -0.43 -1.31
CA PHE A 149 -3.68 0.23 -0.57
C PHE A 149 -4.76 -0.78 -0.19
N LYS A 150 -5.31 -0.64 1.01
CA LYS A 150 -6.59 -1.22 1.39
C LYS A 150 -7.64 -0.11 1.33
N VAL A 151 -8.66 -0.29 0.50
CA VAL A 151 -9.76 0.66 0.34
C VAL A 151 -11.05 0.05 0.88
N ARG A 152 -11.58 0.67 1.92
CA ARG A 152 -12.85 0.30 2.57
C ARG A 152 -13.99 1.17 2.07
N SER A 153 -15.20 0.81 2.45
CA SER A 153 -16.36 1.70 2.30
C SER A 153 -17.05 1.90 3.63
N SER A 154 -17.46 3.13 3.89
CA SER A 154 -18.24 3.52 5.05
C SER A 154 -19.73 3.25 4.89
N THR A 155 -20.25 3.12 3.66
CA THR A 155 -21.70 3.18 3.38
C THR A 155 -22.24 2.10 2.45
N GLU A 156 -21.47 1.60 1.47
CA GLU A 156 -21.84 0.49 0.57
C GLU A 156 -20.61 -0.23 0.00
N GLU A 157 -20.66 -1.56 -0.22
CA GLU A 157 -19.55 -2.35 -0.81
C GLU A 157 -18.90 -1.61 -2.00
N VAL A 158 -17.58 -1.34 -1.91
CA VAL A 158 -16.85 -0.76 -3.05
C VAL A 158 -16.85 -1.80 -4.17
N LYS A 159 -17.62 -1.54 -5.21
CA LYS A 159 -17.65 -2.41 -6.39
C LYS A 159 -16.28 -2.39 -7.06
N LEU A 160 -15.77 -3.56 -7.41
CA LEU A 160 -14.56 -3.71 -8.22
C LEU A 160 -14.60 -2.82 -9.47
N SER A 161 -15.74 -2.81 -10.18
CA SER A 161 -15.93 -2.00 -11.40
C SER A 161 -15.72 -0.50 -11.17
N LYS A 162 -16.12 0.03 -10.01
CA LYS A 162 -15.90 1.43 -9.66
C LYS A 162 -14.42 1.72 -9.47
N MET A 163 -13.70 0.82 -8.78
CA MET A 163 -12.25 0.95 -8.58
C MET A 163 -11.50 0.89 -9.91
N PHE A 164 -11.80 -0.09 -10.75
CA PHE A 164 -11.19 -0.21 -12.08
C PHE A 164 -11.41 1.04 -12.94
N ALA A 165 -12.66 1.52 -13.05
CA ALA A 165 -12.94 2.74 -13.81
C ALA A 165 -12.17 3.95 -13.28
N LEU A 166 -12.15 4.12 -11.96
CA LEU A 166 -11.48 5.24 -11.30
C LEU A 166 -9.96 5.25 -11.52
N ILE A 167 -9.30 4.08 -11.45
CA ILE A 167 -7.86 3.98 -11.70
C ILE A 167 -7.54 4.16 -13.18
N GLU A 168 -8.33 3.60 -14.09
CA GLU A 168 -8.15 3.78 -15.53
C GLU A 168 -8.25 5.26 -15.95
N ASP A 169 -9.17 6.02 -15.35
CA ASP A 169 -9.36 7.45 -15.66
C ASP A 169 -8.12 8.31 -15.33
N VAL A 170 -7.28 7.87 -14.39
CA VAL A 170 -6.08 8.61 -13.96
C VAL A 170 -4.76 7.91 -14.27
N LYS A 171 -4.80 6.71 -14.84
CA LYS A 171 -3.63 5.84 -15.02
C LYS A 171 -2.47 6.56 -15.71
N THR A 172 -2.75 7.22 -16.83
CA THR A 172 -1.73 7.95 -17.60
C THR A 172 -1.28 9.21 -16.89
N LYS A 173 -2.20 9.94 -16.25
CA LYS A 173 -1.93 11.22 -15.57
C LYS A 173 -1.05 11.05 -14.33
N ILE A 174 -1.23 9.96 -13.59
CA ILE A 174 -0.51 9.68 -12.33
C ILE A 174 0.70 8.77 -12.57
N HIS A 175 1.00 8.41 -13.82
CA HIS A 175 2.11 7.53 -14.18
C HIS A 175 2.00 6.14 -13.53
N ILE A 176 0.81 5.52 -13.61
CA ILE A 176 0.60 4.14 -13.18
C ILE A 176 1.00 3.20 -14.31
N ARG A 177 2.08 2.44 -14.11
CA ARG A 177 2.56 1.43 -15.05
C ARG A 177 1.61 0.24 -15.11
N GLU A 178 1.35 -0.35 -13.95
CA GLU A 178 0.45 -1.48 -13.78
C GLU A 178 -0.25 -1.42 -12.42
N TYR A 179 -1.43 -2.02 -12.36
CA TYR A 179 -2.16 -2.17 -11.11
C TYR A 179 -2.97 -3.46 -11.12
N SER A 180 -3.33 -3.92 -9.93
CA SER A 180 -4.31 -4.98 -9.76
C SER A 180 -5.27 -4.63 -8.62
N VAL A 181 -6.52 -5.05 -8.76
CA VAL A 181 -7.55 -4.89 -7.72
C VAL A 181 -8.04 -6.27 -7.34
N SER A 182 -8.00 -6.59 -6.05
CA SER A 182 -8.52 -7.85 -5.52
C SER A 182 -9.46 -7.60 -4.34
N GLN A 183 -10.46 -8.47 -4.20
CA GLN A 183 -11.27 -8.52 -2.98
C GLN A 183 -10.51 -9.31 -1.91
N THR A 184 -10.85 -9.05 -0.64
CA THR A 184 -10.41 -9.91 0.47
C THR A 184 -10.69 -11.39 0.12
N THR A 185 -9.69 -12.24 0.25
CA THR A 185 -9.83 -13.66 -0.10
C THR A 185 -10.66 -14.38 0.96
N LEU A 186 -11.27 -15.51 0.58
CA LEU A 186 -12.00 -16.33 1.53
C LEU A 186 -11.09 -16.82 2.67
N GLU A 187 -9.80 -17.06 2.37
CA GLU A 187 -8.75 -17.40 3.32
C GLU A 187 -8.46 -16.28 4.33
N GLN A 188 -8.38 -15.04 3.86
CA GLN A 188 -8.22 -13.89 4.75
C GLN A 188 -9.42 -13.72 5.69
N ILE A 189 -10.64 -13.95 5.21
CA ILE A 189 -11.85 -13.91 6.03
C ILE A 189 -11.81 -15.03 7.09
N PHE A 190 -11.42 -16.24 6.70
CA PHE A 190 -11.24 -17.35 7.63
C PHE A 190 -10.18 -17.05 8.69
N ASN A 191 -9.01 -16.58 8.28
CA ASN A 191 -7.91 -16.24 9.19
C ASN A 191 -8.32 -15.13 10.17
N SER A 192 -9.09 -14.14 9.71
CA SER A 192 -9.65 -13.08 10.57
C SER A 192 -10.62 -13.62 11.63
N PHE A 193 -11.44 -14.62 11.29
CA PHE A 193 -12.28 -15.27 12.30
C PHE A 193 -11.48 -16.16 13.24
N ALA A 194 -10.49 -16.89 12.71
CA ALA A 194 -9.64 -17.78 13.50
C ALA A 194 -8.80 -17.00 14.53
N SER A 195 -8.28 -15.83 14.16
CA SER A 195 -7.50 -14.97 15.08
C SER A 195 -8.32 -14.38 16.22
N GLN A 196 -9.66 -14.45 16.17
CA GLN A 196 -10.55 -14.03 17.25
C GLN A 196 -10.86 -15.16 18.23
N GLN A 197 -10.28 -16.36 18.07
CA GLN A 197 -10.38 -17.40 19.08
C GLN A 197 -9.63 -16.98 20.34
N GLU A 198 -10.38 -16.75 21.42
CA GLU A 198 -9.86 -17.06 22.74
C GLU A 198 -9.67 -18.57 22.79
N GLU A 199 -8.45 -19.04 23.11
CA GLU A 199 -8.22 -20.47 23.35
C GLU A 199 -9.33 -20.99 24.27
N GLU A 200 -10.07 -22.03 23.84
CA GLU A 200 -10.94 -22.74 24.77
C GLU A 200 -10.04 -23.44 25.80
N GLN A 201 -9.61 -22.71 26.83
CA GLN A 201 -9.01 -23.27 28.05
C GLN A 201 -10.05 -23.98 28.93
N GLY A 202 -11.15 -24.42 28.33
CA GLY A 202 -12.18 -25.19 28.99
C GLY A 202 -11.69 -26.62 29.21
N ILE A 203 -11.69 -27.07 30.47
CA ILE A 203 -11.51 -28.48 30.81
C ILE A 203 -12.51 -29.29 30.00
N ALA A 204 -12.03 -30.19 29.15
CA ALA A 204 -12.87 -31.09 28.38
C ALA A 204 -13.71 -31.95 29.34
N ARG A 205 -14.98 -31.59 29.52
CA ARG A 205 -15.91 -32.35 30.37
C ARG A 205 -16.04 -33.77 29.80
N GLY A 206 -15.58 -34.76 30.57
CA GLY A 206 -15.58 -36.17 30.18
C GLY A 206 -14.21 -36.78 29.88
N VAL A 207 -13.12 -36.01 29.96
CA VAL A 207 -11.74 -36.54 29.84
C VAL A 207 -11.16 -36.79 31.23
N TYR A 208 -10.92 -38.05 31.56
CA TYR A 208 -10.23 -38.44 32.80
C TYR A 208 -8.73 -38.23 32.59
N GLN A 209 -8.13 -37.24 33.25
CA GLN A 209 -6.67 -37.14 33.32
C GLN A 209 -6.20 -38.13 34.39
N GLY A 210 -5.66 -39.27 33.93
CA GLY A 210 -4.97 -40.20 34.81
C GLY A 210 -3.70 -39.54 35.35
N ASN A 211 -3.53 -39.56 36.68
CA ASN A 211 -2.27 -39.22 37.34
C ASN A 211 -1.18 -40.23 37.00
#